data_AF-A0A7R9VS36-F1
#
_entry.id   AF-A0A7R9VS36-F1
#
_cell.length_a   1.000
_cell.length_b   1.000
_cell.length_c   1.000
_cell.angle_alpha   90.00
_cell.angle_beta   90.00
_cell.angle_gamma   90.00
#
_symmetry.space_group_name_H-M   'P 1'
#
loop_
_entity.id
_entity.type
_entity.pdbx_description
1 polymer ?
#
loop_
_entity_poly.entity_id
_entity_poly.type
_entity_poly.pdbx_seq_one_letter_code
_entity_poly.pdbx_strand_id
1 'polypeptide(L)'
;VYKTVWETPQRAILDMAADRGAFIDQSQSLNVHMADPNTKKLTSMHFYAWKKGLKTGMYYLRTRPKADAIQFTVDQEKLKEDRRKAAAMYETKQEEKKEEADGRKPAPPQDQLEARKGTAGLDTEDDEDICLSCGA
;
A
#
# COMPACT_ATOMS: atom_id res chain seq x y z
N VAL A 1 -1.58 -7.29 -1.38
CA VAL A 1 -2.26 -6.91 -0.12
C VAL A 1 -3.07 -5.63 -0.30
N TYR A 2 -2.51 -4.54 -0.85
CA TYR A 2 -3.19 -3.24 -0.98
C TYR A 2 -4.15 -3.08 -2.18
N LYS A 3 -4.89 -4.13 -2.55
CA LYS A 3 -5.88 -4.01 -3.63
C LYS A 3 -7.12 -3.27 -3.13
N THR A 4 -7.62 -2.34 -3.92
CA THR A 4 -8.90 -1.67 -3.64
C THR A 4 -10.07 -2.56 -4.04
N VAL A 5 -11.27 -2.21 -3.58
CA VAL A 5 -12.50 -2.94 -3.94
C VAL A 5 -12.81 -2.88 -5.45
N TRP A 6 -12.31 -1.84 -6.14
CA TRP A 6 -12.49 -1.65 -7.58
C TRP A 6 -11.57 -2.54 -8.43
N GLU A 7 -10.44 -2.95 -7.86
CA GLU A 7 -9.46 -3.85 -8.49
C GLU A 7 -9.76 -5.32 -8.21
N THR A 8 -10.64 -5.59 -7.24
CA THR A 8 -11.01 -6.93 -6.83
C THR A 8 -12.19 -7.43 -7.68
N PRO A 9 -12.09 -8.62 -8.30
CA PRO A 9 -13.17 -9.15 -9.10
C PRO A 9 -14.40 -9.44 -8.22
N GLN A 10 -15.55 -8.86 -8.58
CA GLN A 10 -16.80 -9.01 -7.81
C GLN A 10 -17.25 -10.47 -7.68
N ARG A 11 -16.89 -11.32 -8.65
CA ARG A 11 -17.15 -12.75 -8.58
C ARG A 11 -16.46 -13.41 -7.38
N ALA A 12 -15.22 -13.05 -7.09
CA ALA A 12 -14.50 -13.60 -5.94
C ALA A 12 -15.17 -13.18 -4.62
N ILE A 13 -15.69 -11.94 -4.55
CA ILE A 13 -16.45 -11.46 -3.38
C ILE A 13 -17.73 -12.29 -3.20
N LEU A 14 -18.43 -12.60 -4.28
CA LEU A 14 -19.64 -13.44 -4.25
C LEU A 14 -19.33 -14.89 -3.83
N ASP A 15 -18.22 -15.47 -4.29
CA ASP A 15 -17.81 -16.81 -3.89
C ASP A 15 -17.46 -16.86 -2.39
N MET A 16 -16.65 -15.92 -1.90
CA MET A 16 -16.35 -15.81 -0.47
C MET A 16 -17.61 -15.55 0.39
N ALA A 17 -18.57 -14.79 -0.14
CA ALA A 17 -19.85 -14.56 0.52
C ALA A 17 -20.68 -15.84 0.60
N ALA A 18 -20.62 -16.70 -0.42
CA ALA A 18 -21.33 -17.99 -0.44
C ALA A 18 -20.68 -18.97 0.55
N ASP A 19 -19.35 -19.05 0.56
CA ASP A 19 -18.59 -19.95 1.44
C ASP A 19 -18.89 -19.67 2.91
N ARG A 20 -18.85 -18.41 3.34
CA ARG A 20 -19.20 -18.04 4.73
C ARG A 20 -20.71 -18.08 5.00
N GLY A 21 -21.55 -18.07 3.95
CA GLY A 21 -23.00 -18.11 4.04
C GLY A 21 -23.55 -19.37 4.69
N ALA A 22 -22.79 -20.48 4.65
CA ALA A 22 -23.14 -21.73 5.33
C ALA A 22 -23.14 -21.60 6.88
N PHE A 23 -22.43 -20.61 7.42
CA PHE A 23 -22.30 -20.37 8.87
C PHE A 23 -23.14 -19.18 9.35
N ILE A 24 -24.00 -18.62 8.49
CA ILE A 24 -24.87 -17.48 8.82
C ILE A 24 -26.33 -17.95 8.83
N ASP A 25 -26.97 -17.82 9.98
CA ASP A 25 -28.37 -18.20 10.23
C ASP A 25 -29.35 -17.41 9.34
N GLN A 26 -29.20 -16.08 9.33
CA GLN A 26 -30.00 -15.14 8.55
C GLN A 26 -29.26 -14.80 7.26
N SER A 27 -28.93 -13.55 7.03
CA SER A 27 -28.21 -13.11 5.84
C SER A 27 -27.10 -12.14 6.22
N GLN A 28 -26.48 -11.54 5.22
CA GLN A 28 -25.39 -10.59 5.35
C GLN A 28 -25.56 -9.43 4.37
N SER A 29 -25.15 -8.24 4.80
CA SER A 29 -25.11 -7.06 3.94
C SER A 29 -23.98 -7.18 2.93
N LEU A 30 -24.31 -7.48 1.67
CA LEU A 30 -23.35 -7.65 0.58
C LEU A 30 -23.35 -6.43 -0.36
N ASN A 31 -22.34 -5.56 -0.23
CA ASN A 31 -22.17 -4.43 -1.14
C ASN A 31 -21.45 -4.85 -2.42
N VAL A 32 -22.01 -4.49 -3.58
CA VAL A 32 -21.43 -4.76 -4.90
C VAL A 32 -20.84 -3.48 -5.47
N HIS A 33 -19.61 -3.56 -5.96
CA HIS A 33 -18.88 -2.43 -6.52
C HIS A 33 -18.62 -2.66 -8.00
N MET A 34 -19.16 -1.80 -8.86
CA MET A 34 -19.00 -1.93 -10.31
C MET A 34 -18.63 -0.57 -10.90
N ALA A 35 -17.40 -0.46 -11.42
CA ALA A 35 -16.91 0.80 -12.01
C ALA A 35 -17.80 1.24 -13.19
N ASP A 36 -18.02 0.34 -14.15
CA ASP A 36 -18.89 0.57 -15.31
C ASP A 36 -20.14 -0.32 -15.24
N PRO A 37 -21.25 0.17 -14.65
CA PRO A 37 -22.50 -0.58 -14.58
C PRO A 37 -23.09 -0.76 -15.98
N ASN A 38 -23.41 -1.99 -16.32
CA ASN A 38 -24.14 -2.35 -17.54
C ASN A 38 -25.23 -3.35 -17.17
N THR A 39 -26.42 -3.25 -17.75
CA THR A 39 -27.54 -4.15 -17.49
C THR A 39 -27.13 -5.61 -17.64
N LYS A 40 -26.38 -5.96 -18.69
CA LYS A 40 -25.88 -7.34 -18.89
C LYS A 40 -25.00 -7.83 -17.72
N LYS A 41 -24.13 -6.96 -17.19
CA LYS A 41 -23.24 -7.29 -16.07
C LYS A 41 -24.01 -7.43 -14.75
N LEU A 42 -24.96 -6.53 -14.49
CA LEU A 42 -25.79 -6.58 -13.29
C LEU A 42 -26.70 -7.81 -13.29
N THR A 43 -27.36 -8.09 -14.41
CA THR A 43 -28.21 -9.27 -14.56
C THR A 43 -27.42 -10.57 -14.39
N SER A 44 -26.27 -10.70 -15.05
CA SER A 44 -25.42 -11.90 -14.89
C SER A 44 -24.89 -12.06 -13.46
N MET A 45 -24.54 -10.96 -12.78
CA MET A 45 -24.13 -10.97 -11.37
C MET A 45 -25.26 -11.45 -10.45
N HIS A 46 -26.47 -10.92 -10.62
CA HIS A 46 -27.63 -11.36 -9.83
C HIS A 46 -27.96 -12.83 -10.04
N PHE A 47 -27.98 -13.31 -11.29
CA PHE A 47 -28.19 -14.73 -11.57
C PHE A 47 -27.07 -15.61 -11.02
N TYR A 48 -25.83 -15.13 -11.01
CA TYR A 48 -24.72 -15.85 -10.39
C TYR A 48 -24.92 -16.00 -8.87
N ALA A 49 -25.25 -14.90 -8.19
CA ALA A 49 -25.51 -14.88 -6.75
C ALA A 49 -26.67 -15.83 -6.37
N TRP A 50 -27.75 -15.78 -7.15
CA TRP A 50 -28.92 -16.65 -6.97
C TRP A 50 -28.58 -18.13 -7.14
N LYS A 51 -27.86 -18.49 -8.21
CA LYS A 51 -27.41 -19.88 -8.45
C LYS A 51 -26.48 -20.41 -7.35
N LYS A 52 -25.72 -19.52 -6.70
CA LYS A 52 -24.86 -19.84 -5.56
C LYS A 52 -25.61 -19.96 -4.23
N GLY A 53 -26.91 -19.70 -4.19
CA GLY A 53 -27.73 -19.80 -2.98
C GLY A 53 -27.56 -18.63 -2.00
N LEU A 54 -27.05 -17.49 -2.46
CA LEU A 54 -26.95 -16.31 -1.61
C LEU A 54 -28.34 -15.74 -1.29
N LYS A 55 -28.65 -15.63 0.00
CA LYS A 55 -29.89 -15.03 0.51
C LYS A 55 -30.00 -13.54 0.13
N THR A 56 -28.90 -12.80 0.27
CA THR A 56 -28.77 -11.41 -0.20
C THR A 56 -27.77 -11.35 -1.34
N GLY A 57 -28.27 -11.23 -2.57
CA GLY A 57 -27.41 -11.12 -3.77
C GLY A 57 -26.78 -9.74 -3.96
N MET A 58 -27.41 -8.68 -3.45
CA MET A 58 -26.88 -7.31 -3.48
C MET A 58 -27.62 -6.46 -2.44
N TYR A 59 -26.88 -5.66 -1.69
CA TYR A 59 -27.41 -4.65 -0.78
C TYR A 59 -27.35 -3.26 -1.42
N TYR A 60 -26.14 -2.70 -1.57
CA TYR A 60 -25.91 -1.51 -2.38
C TYR A 60 -25.13 -1.83 -3.63
N LEU A 61 -25.50 -1.15 -4.72
CA LEU A 61 -24.64 -1.00 -5.90
C LEU A 61 -23.84 0.30 -5.75
N ARG A 62 -22.52 0.19 -5.70
CA ARG A 62 -21.61 1.33 -5.71
C ARG A 62 -20.98 1.45 -7.10
N THR A 63 -21.16 2.61 -7.72
CA THR A 63 -20.62 2.93 -9.03
C THR A 63 -19.55 4.01 -8.91
N ARG A 64 -18.59 4.04 -9.85
CA ARG A 64 -17.67 5.17 -9.97
C ARG A 64 -18.14 6.10 -11.08
N PRO A 65 -18.05 7.43 -10.90
CA PRO A 65 -18.20 8.35 -12.01
C PRO A 65 -17.09 8.07 -13.05
N LYS A 66 -17.42 8.29 -14.32
CA LYS A 66 -16.49 8.09 -15.44
C LYS A 66 -15.28 9.04 -15.42
N ALA A 67 -15.45 10.21 -14.79
CA ALA A 67 -14.39 11.17 -14.55
C ALA A 67 -14.06 11.21 -13.05
N ASP A 68 -12.77 11.13 -12.72
CA ASP A 68 -12.32 11.37 -11.36
C ASP A 68 -12.46 12.87 -11.05
N ALA A 69 -12.93 13.19 -9.84
CA ALA A 69 -13.01 14.58 -9.39
C ALA A 69 -11.60 15.18 -9.30
N ILE A 70 -11.46 16.46 -9.66
CA ILE A 70 -10.20 17.20 -9.45
C ILE A 70 -9.95 17.25 -7.95
N GLN A 71 -8.96 16.49 -7.49
CA GLN A 71 -8.56 16.46 -6.09
C GLN A 71 -7.62 17.65 -5.81
N PHE A 72 -8.14 18.69 -5.18
CA PHE A 72 -7.32 19.79 -4.66
C PHE A 72 -6.51 19.28 -3.47
N THR A 73 -5.27 18.91 -3.73
CA THR A 73 -4.32 18.36 -2.75
C THR A 73 -3.05 19.21 -2.73
N VAL A 74 -2.08 18.80 -1.93
CA VAL A 74 -0.73 19.40 -1.88
C VAL A 74 -0.10 19.47 -3.28
N ASP A 75 0.81 20.43 -3.46
CA ASP A 75 1.44 20.75 -4.74
C ASP A 75 1.92 19.50 -5.50
N GLN A 76 1.30 19.28 -6.67
CA GLN A 76 1.49 18.09 -7.50
C GLN A 76 2.89 18.04 -8.12
N GLU A 77 3.54 19.18 -8.33
CA GLU A 77 4.90 19.21 -8.88
C GLU A 77 5.91 18.70 -7.87
N LYS A 78 5.79 19.16 -6.62
CA LYS A 78 6.65 18.73 -5.52
C LYS A 78 6.53 17.22 -5.26
N LEU A 79 5.31 16.68 -5.27
CA LEU A 79 5.08 15.23 -5.14
C LEU A 79 5.66 14.39 -6.29
N LYS A 80 5.78 14.95 -7.50
CA LYS A 80 6.44 14.28 -8.63
C LYS A 80 7.95 14.29 -8.46
N GLU A 81 8.49 15.41 -7.98
CA GLU A 81 9.91 15.54 -7.70
C GLU A 81 10.35 14.60 -6.57
N ASP A 82 9.60 14.54 -5.47
CA ASP A 82 9.86 13.64 -4.34
C ASP A 82 9.81 12.16 -4.78
N ARG A 83 8.85 11.78 -5.63
CA ARG A 83 8.79 10.44 -6.22
C ARG A 83 9.99 10.13 -7.12
N ARG A 84 10.46 11.10 -7.91
CA ARG A 84 11.68 10.94 -8.74
C ARG A 84 12.92 10.78 -7.88
N LYS A 85 13.07 11.60 -6.83
CA LYS A 85 14.20 11.51 -5.90
C LYS A 85 14.19 10.17 -5.15
N ALA A 86 13.03 9.72 -4.69
CA ALA A 86 12.88 8.42 -4.04
C ALA A 86 13.22 7.25 -4.97
N ALA A 87 12.83 7.32 -6.24
CA ALA A 87 13.18 6.31 -7.24
C ALA A 87 14.69 6.31 -7.55
N ALA A 88 15.31 7.48 -7.73
CA ALA A 88 16.75 7.59 -7.94
C ALA A 88 17.55 7.08 -6.74
N MET A 89 17.13 7.40 -5.51
CA MET A 89 17.72 6.86 -4.28
C MET A 89 17.57 5.33 -4.16
N TYR A 90 16.49 4.75 -4.68
CA TYR A 90 16.31 3.30 -4.67
C TYR A 90 17.27 2.62 -5.66
N GLU A 91 17.49 3.22 -6.84
CA GLU A 91 18.43 2.67 -7.83
C GLU A 91 19.89 2.80 -7.40
N THR A 92 20.32 3.95 -6.87
CA THR A 92 21.69 4.07 -6.33
C THR A 92 21.95 3.10 -5.17
N LYS A 93 20.96 2.91 -4.30
CA LYS A 93 21.05 1.94 -3.19
C LYS A 93 21.02 0.47 -3.65
N GLN A 94 20.50 0.18 -4.84
CA GLN A 94 20.57 -1.14 -5.48
C GLN A 94 21.95 -1.37 -6.13
N GLU A 95 22.54 -0.32 -6.71
CA GLU A 95 23.89 -0.36 -7.29
C GLU A 95 24.96 -0.51 -6.21
N GLU A 96 24.88 0.26 -5.12
CA GLU A 96 25.77 0.13 -3.95
C GLU A 96 25.70 -1.28 -3.33
N LYS A 97 24.49 -1.88 -3.25
CA LYS A 97 24.31 -3.26 -2.77
C LYS A 97 24.89 -4.31 -3.72
N LYS A 98 24.91 -4.04 -5.03
CA LYS A 98 25.54 -4.90 -6.02
C LYS A 98 27.07 -4.79 -5.97
N GLU A 99 27.60 -3.59 -5.81
CA GLU A 99 29.04 -3.36 -5.64
C GLU A 99 29.58 -3.95 -4.32
N GLU A 100 28.79 -3.89 -3.25
CA GLU A 100 29.13 -4.52 -1.96
C GLU A 100 29.07 -6.06 -2.03
N ALA A 101 28.16 -6.62 -2.84
CA ALA A 101 28.08 -8.06 -3.10
C ALA A 101 29.18 -8.58 -4.06
N ASP A 102 29.70 -7.74 -4.95
CA ASP A 102 30.83 -8.04 -5.85
C ASP A 102 32.21 -7.86 -5.16
N GLY A 103 32.23 -7.38 -3.91
CA GLY A 103 33.44 -7.30 -3.09
C GLY A 103 34.41 -6.16 -3.43
N ARG A 104 33.99 -5.17 -4.24
CA ARG A 104 34.82 -4.02 -4.61
C ARG A 104 34.46 -2.80 -3.74
N LYS A 105 35.01 -2.70 -2.53
CA LYS A 105 34.88 -1.47 -1.72
C LYS A 105 35.80 -0.36 -2.28
N PRO A 106 35.30 0.86 -2.53
CA PRO A 106 36.18 2.00 -2.75
C PRO A 106 36.91 2.35 -1.44
N ALA A 107 38.23 2.50 -1.54
CA ALA A 107 39.07 2.84 -0.40
C ALA A 107 38.68 4.22 0.18
N PRO A 108 38.76 4.41 1.51
CA PRO A 108 38.47 5.72 2.10
C PRO A 108 39.52 6.74 1.62
N PRO A 109 39.12 7.99 1.30
CA PRO A 109 40.07 9.04 0.94
C PRO A 109 41.01 9.31 2.12
N GLN A 110 42.30 8.98 1.95
CA GLN A 110 43.36 9.31 2.88
C GLN A 110 43.81 10.74 2.61
N ASP A 111 43.20 11.73 3.26
CA ASP A 111 43.97 12.91 3.65
C ASP A 111 43.26 13.72 4.75
N GLN A 112 44.07 14.38 5.58
CA GLN A 112 43.71 15.19 6.77
C GLN A 112 43.65 14.43 8.10
N LEU A 113 44.74 13.76 8.46
CA LEU A 113 45.12 13.55 9.86
C LEU A 113 46.30 14.45 10.26
N GLU A 114 46.32 15.74 9.93
CA GLU A 114 47.26 16.66 10.57
C GLU A 114 46.68 18.08 10.65
N ALA A 115 46.07 18.41 11.80
CA ALA A 115 46.32 19.67 12.50
C ALA A 115 45.45 19.80 13.76
N ARG A 116 46.16 20.03 14.87
CA ARG A 116 45.73 20.83 16.02
C ARG A 116 45.04 20.10 17.19
N LYS A 117 45.91 19.58 18.05
CA LYS A 117 45.80 19.63 19.51
C LYS A 117 45.14 20.94 19.99
N GLY A 118 44.18 20.86 20.91
CA GLY A 118 43.72 22.02 21.68
C GLY A 118 42.39 21.83 22.43
N THR A 119 42.52 21.46 23.71
CA THR A 119 41.74 21.93 24.88
C THR A 119 40.23 21.69 25.00
N ALA A 120 39.86 21.08 26.15
CA ALA A 120 38.58 21.14 26.90
C ALA A 120 37.37 20.54 26.18
N GLY A 121 36.75 19.44 26.64
CA GLY A 121 36.24 19.22 27.99
C GLY A 121 34.78 19.69 28.05
N LEU A 122 33.82 18.76 28.00
CA LEU A 122 32.51 18.77 28.68
C LEU A 122 31.62 17.65 28.14
N ASP A 123 31.06 16.91 29.09
CA ASP A 123 30.23 15.72 29.03
C ASP A 123 28.89 15.94 28.31
N THR A 124 28.35 14.87 27.69
CA THR A 124 26.90 14.74 27.45
C THR A 124 26.44 13.36 27.86
N GLU A 125 25.55 13.40 28.84
CA GLU A 125 24.76 12.34 29.47
C GLU A 125 23.81 11.63 28.46
N ASP A 126 23.66 10.32 28.68
CA ASP A 126 22.45 9.48 28.55
C ASP A 126 21.64 9.46 27.24
N ASP A 127 21.92 8.45 26.41
CA ASP A 127 20.94 7.80 25.52
C ASP A 127 20.22 6.68 26.29
N GLU A 128 18.97 6.92 26.73
CA GLU A 128 18.05 5.84 27.12
C GLU A 128 17.21 5.40 25.91
N ASP A 129 17.54 4.20 25.43
CA ASP A 129 16.75 3.37 24.53
C ASP A 129 15.30 3.21 25.02
N ILE A 130 14.33 3.81 24.32
CA ILE A 130 12.93 3.38 24.37
C ILE A 130 12.58 2.57 23.12
N CYS A 131 12.96 1.30 23.19
CA CYS A 131 12.35 0.21 22.46
C CYS A 131 10.88 0.06 22.91
N LEU A 132 9.95 0.67 22.18
CA LEU A 132 8.51 0.43 22.33
C LEU A 132 7.98 -0.38 21.14
N SER A 133 8.33 -1.66 21.14
CA SER A 133 7.56 -2.71 20.46
C SER A 133 6.94 -3.62 21.51
N CYS A 134 5.73 -3.27 21.96
CA CYS A 134 4.70 -4.16 22.52
C CYS A 134 3.52 -3.29 22.99
N GLY A 135 2.56 -3.06 22.08
CA GLY A 135 1.24 -2.54 22.44
C GLY A 135 0.31 -3.72 22.72
N ALA A 136 -0.21 -3.77 23.94
CA ALA A 136 -1.30 -4.64 24.39
C ALA A 136 -2.64 -4.22 23.76
#